data_AF-A0A8S0WML4-F1
#
_entry.id   AF-A0A8S0WML4-F1
#
_cell.length_a   1.000
_cell.length_b   1.000
_cell.length_c   1.000
_cell.angle_alpha   90.00
_cell.angle_beta   90.00
_cell.angle_gamma   90.00
#
_symmetry.space_group_name_H-M   'P 1'
#
loop_
_entity.id
_entity.type
_entity.pdbx_description
1 polymer ?
#
loop_
_entity_poly.entity_id
_entity_poly.type
_entity_poly.pdbx_seq_one_letter_code
_entity_poly.pdbx_strand_id
1 'polypeptide(L)'
;MAWRESRWLQVVWTILRVYLGWEWLSSGLSKVFGPGSAAWVGPQAGSAVSKFLKAALVKSTGAHPDVQRWYASFINGVALPNATAFSYLVAWGELLIGIALIIGFLTTIALLLAVFLNLNYLLAGTVSTNPMDLLWAALLLWAGSAAYYWGVDRIFIPRWKKFRLNKA
;
A
#
# COMPACT_ATOMS: atom_id res chain seq x y z
N MET A 1 1.02 22.66 20.65
CA MET A 1 1.27 21.40 19.91
C MET A 1 -0.07 20.71 19.70
N ALA A 2 -0.38 20.22 18.49
CA ALA A 2 -1.57 19.38 18.32
C ALA A 2 -1.30 18.06 19.06
N TRP A 3 -2.25 17.56 19.86
CA TRP A 3 -2.08 16.38 20.72
C TRP A 3 -1.50 15.16 19.97
N ARG A 4 -1.84 15.01 18.69
CA ARG A 4 -1.34 13.99 17.73
C ARG A 4 0.18 13.94 17.54
N GLU A 5 0.89 15.01 17.90
CA GLU A 5 2.36 15.13 17.78
C GLU A 5 3.09 14.90 19.11
N SER A 6 2.38 14.50 20.17
CA SER A 6 3.01 14.20 21.45
C SER A 6 4.07 13.09 21.34
N ARG A 7 5.09 13.12 22.20
CA ARG A 7 6.21 12.16 22.15
C ARG A 7 5.76 10.71 22.26
N TRP A 8 4.68 10.46 23.02
CA TRP A 8 4.10 9.13 23.17
C TRP A 8 3.42 8.66 21.87
N LEU A 9 2.63 9.53 21.22
CA LEU A 9 1.98 9.19 19.96
C LEU A 9 2.96 8.98 18.82
N GLN A 10 4.08 9.71 18.79
CA GLN A 10 5.15 9.45 17.82
C GLN A 10 5.65 8.00 17.89
N VAL A 11 5.75 7.43 19.10
CA VAL A 11 6.13 6.02 19.28
C VAL A 11 5.03 5.10 18.75
N VAL A 12 3.77 5.36 19.11
CA VAL A 12 2.62 4.58 18.60
C VAL A 12 2.56 4.58 17.08
N TRP A 13 2.65 5.75 16.45
CA TRP A 13 2.63 5.86 15.00
C TRP A 13 3.80 5.15 14.36
N THR A 14 4.97 5.14 14.99
CA THR A 14 6.13 4.40 14.49
C THR A 14 5.89 2.89 14.56
N ILE A 15 5.33 2.39 15.67
CA ILE A 15 4.98 0.97 15.80
C ILE A 15 3.97 0.57 14.73
N LEU A 16 2.89 1.35 14.55
CA LEU A 16 1.89 1.11 13.51
C LEU A 16 2.47 1.17 12.10
N ARG A 17 3.38 2.12 11.84
CA ARG A 17 4.09 2.24 10.56
C ARG A 17 4.95 1.01 10.27
N VAL A 18 5.70 0.54 11.26
CA VAL A 18 6.55 -0.65 11.13
C VAL A 18 5.71 -1.91 10.99
N TYR A 19 4.60 -2.03 11.73
CA TYR A 19 3.65 -3.14 11.58
C TYR A 19 3.05 -3.20 10.17
N LEU A 20 2.51 -2.08 9.68
CA LEU A 20 1.99 -2.00 8.32
C LEU A 20 3.10 -2.31 7.31
N GLY A 21 4.28 -1.72 7.48
CA GLY A 21 5.44 -2.00 6.63
C GLY A 21 5.85 -3.48 6.62
N TRP A 22 5.71 -4.18 7.75
CA TRP A 22 5.98 -5.61 7.84
C TRP A 22 4.99 -6.46 7.04
N GLU A 23 3.68 -6.15 7.09
CA GLU A 23 2.66 -6.81 6.28
C GLU A 23 3.00 -6.71 4.77
N TRP A 24 3.28 -5.49 4.30
CA TRP A 24 3.69 -5.25 2.91
C TRP A 24 5.01 -5.93 2.55
N LEU A 25 6.00 -5.88 3.45
CA LEU A 25 7.31 -6.50 3.23
C LEU A 25 7.18 -8.01 3.10
N SER A 26 6.46 -8.65 4.02
CA SER A 26 6.21 -10.09 4.03
C SER A 26 5.51 -10.54 2.75
N SER A 27 4.45 -9.82 2.36
CA SER A 27 3.74 -10.07 1.10
C SER A 27 4.66 -9.92 -0.11
N GLY A 28 5.39 -8.81 -0.22
CA GLY A 28 6.33 -8.56 -1.32
C GLY A 28 7.44 -9.60 -1.41
N LEU A 29 8.05 -9.98 -0.28
CA LEU A 29 9.08 -11.03 -0.22
C LEU A 29 8.53 -12.38 -0.70
N SER A 30 7.30 -12.75 -0.30
CA SER A 30 6.67 -13.99 -0.75
C SER A 30 6.44 -14.02 -2.28
N LYS A 31 6.18 -12.85 -2.88
CA LYS A 31 5.94 -12.69 -4.32
C LYS A 31 7.24 -12.61 -5.13
N VAL A 32 8.28 -11.98 -4.60
CA VAL A 32 9.55 -11.78 -5.33
C VAL A 32 10.51 -12.95 -5.13
N PHE A 33 10.64 -13.46 -3.91
CA PHE A 33 11.64 -14.47 -3.55
C PHE A 33 11.04 -15.79 -3.03
N GLY A 34 9.74 -15.83 -2.77
CA GLY A 34 9.07 -17.02 -2.26
C GLY A 34 8.86 -18.12 -3.32
N PRO A 35 8.30 -19.28 -2.90
CA PRO A 35 8.03 -20.41 -3.79
C PRO A 35 7.09 -20.08 -4.96
N GLY A 36 6.25 -19.05 -4.80
CA GLY A 36 5.33 -18.57 -5.83
C GLY A 36 5.92 -17.53 -6.78
N SER A 37 7.20 -17.17 -6.66
CA SER A 37 7.83 -16.09 -7.43
C SER A 37 7.76 -16.29 -8.94
N ALA A 38 7.75 -17.54 -9.40
CA ALA A 38 7.61 -17.89 -10.80
C ALA A 38 6.33 -17.29 -11.45
N ALA A 39 5.23 -17.21 -10.69
CA ALA A 39 3.95 -16.65 -11.13
C ALA A 39 3.88 -15.11 -11.08
N TRP A 40 4.81 -14.48 -10.36
CA TRP A 40 4.83 -13.03 -10.12
C TRP A 40 5.92 -12.31 -10.92
N VAL A 41 7.16 -12.76 -10.82
CA VAL A 41 8.37 -12.13 -11.38
C VAL A 41 9.26 -13.11 -12.14
N GLY A 42 8.76 -14.31 -12.44
CA GLY A 42 9.52 -15.35 -13.14
C GLY A 42 8.93 -15.75 -14.50
N PRO A 43 9.21 -16.98 -14.98
CA PRO A 43 8.82 -17.42 -16.33
C PRO A 43 7.30 -17.43 -16.58
N GLN A 44 6.49 -17.48 -15.53
CA GLN A 44 5.02 -17.43 -15.58
C GLN A 44 4.46 -16.11 -15.02
N ALA A 45 5.25 -15.04 -15.03
CA ALA A 45 4.85 -13.72 -14.54
C ALA A 45 3.54 -13.25 -15.19
N GLY A 46 2.59 -12.81 -14.36
CA GLY A 46 1.25 -12.42 -14.78
C GLY A 46 0.21 -13.52 -14.63
N SER A 47 0.59 -14.79 -14.40
CA SER A 47 -0.38 -15.86 -14.16
C SER A 47 -1.16 -15.67 -12.85
N ALA A 48 -0.50 -15.24 -11.78
CA ALA A 48 -1.15 -14.93 -10.49
C ALA A 48 -2.16 -13.78 -10.64
N VAL A 49 -1.72 -12.67 -11.26
CA VAL A 49 -2.57 -11.50 -11.53
C VAL A 49 -3.72 -11.85 -12.47
N SER A 50 -3.46 -12.60 -13.55
CA SER A 50 -4.52 -13.02 -14.48
C SER A 50 -5.58 -13.86 -13.79
N LYS A 51 -5.18 -14.80 -12.92
CA LYS A 51 -6.12 -15.61 -12.14
C LYS A 51 -6.95 -14.75 -11.19
N PHE A 52 -6.30 -13.82 -10.50
CA PHE A 52 -6.96 -12.87 -9.61
C PHE A 52 -7.98 -11.99 -10.34
N LEU A 53 -7.58 -11.39 -11.47
CA LEU A 53 -8.44 -10.51 -12.27
C LEU A 53 -9.61 -11.25 -12.92
N LYS A 54 -9.40 -12.48 -13.40
CA LYS A 54 -10.51 -13.32 -13.91
C LYS A 54 -11.52 -13.64 -12.82
N ALA A 55 -11.07 -13.92 -11.59
CA ALA A 55 -11.97 -14.11 -10.46
C ALA A 55 -12.76 -12.83 -10.13
N ALA A 56 -12.13 -11.66 -10.23
CA ALA A 56 -12.82 -10.38 -10.07
C ALA A 56 -13.90 -10.13 -11.15
N LEU A 57 -13.66 -10.54 -12.40
CA LEU A 57 -14.67 -10.43 -13.46
C LEU A 57 -15.91 -11.29 -13.19
N VAL A 58 -15.74 -12.49 -12.62
CA VAL A 58 -16.89 -13.32 -12.23
C VAL A 58 -17.76 -12.58 -11.19
N LYS A 59 -17.12 -11.89 -10.24
CA LYS A 59 -17.79 -11.05 -9.22
C LYS A 59 -18.42 -9.76 -9.76
N SER A 60 -18.25 -9.45 -11.04
CA SER A 60 -18.93 -8.32 -11.69
C SER A 60 -20.30 -8.67 -12.26
N THR A 61 -20.71 -9.93 -12.12
CA THR A 61 -21.99 -10.47 -12.62
C THR A 61 -22.95 -10.77 -11.47
N GLY A 62 -24.26 -10.87 -11.78
CA GLY A 62 -25.31 -11.14 -10.79
C GLY A 62 -26.15 -9.92 -10.40
N ALA A 63 -27.09 -10.12 -9.47
CA ALA A 63 -28.04 -9.08 -9.03
C ALA A 63 -27.39 -8.00 -8.15
N HIS A 64 -26.38 -8.38 -7.35
CA HIS A 64 -25.58 -7.50 -6.50
C HIS A 64 -24.10 -7.75 -6.74
N PRO A 65 -23.51 -7.22 -7.83
CA PRO A 65 -22.12 -7.47 -8.15
C PRO A 65 -21.19 -6.78 -7.14
N ASP A 66 -20.20 -7.51 -6.61
CA ASP A 66 -19.17 -6.97 -5.73
C ASP A 66 -18.20 -6.05 -6.50
N VAL A 67 -18.02 -6.31 -7.80
CA VAL A 67 -17.14 -5.55 -8.68
C VAL A 67 -17.96 -4.64 -9.60
N GLN A 68 -17.71 -3.34 -9.54
CA GLN A 68 -18.43 -2.37 -10.35
C GLN A 68 -18.10 -2.52 -11.85
N ARG A 69 -19.10 -2.29 -12.71
CA ARG A 69 -19.00 -2.48 -14.17
C ARG A 69 -17.86 -1.70 -14.83
N TRP A 70 -17.60 -0.48 -14.37
CA TRP A 70 -16.50 0.34 -14.91
C TRP A 70 -15.14 -0.29 -14.60
N TYR A 71 -14.99 -0.86 -13.40
CA TYR A 71 -13.75 -1.52 -12.99
C TYR A 71 -13.59 -2.84 -13.75
N ALA A 72 -14.67 -3.61 -13.94
CA ALA A 72 -14.66 -4.78 -14.81
C ALA A 72 -14.24 -4.44 -16.27
N SER A 73 -14.65 -3.28 -16.78
CA SER A 73 -14.25 -2.79 -18.10
C SER A 73 -12.75 -2.46 -18.16
N PHE A 74 -12.22 -1.81 -17.11
CA PHE A 74 -10.77 -1.59 -16.96
C PHE A 74 -10.00 -2.92 -16.88
N ILE A 75 -10.52 -3.89 -16.13
CA ILE A 75 -9.89 -5.21 -16.01
C ILE A 75 -9.77 -5.88 -17.39
N ASN A 76 -10.85 -5.91 -18.17
CA ASN A 76 -10.86 -6.52 -19.50
C ASN A 76 -10.01 -5.74 -20.52
N GLY A 77 -10.08 -4.41 -20.52
CA GLY A 77 -9.45 -3.58 -21.55
C GLY A 77 -7.98 -3.27 -21.30
N VAL A 78 -7.54 -3.26 -20.04
CA VAL A 78 -6.19 -2.79 -19.66
C VAL A 78 -5.47 -3.79 -18.77
N ALA A 79 -6.06 -4.20 -17.65
CA ALA A 79 -5.33 -4.94 -16.63
C ALA A 79 -5.00 -6.39 -17.07
N LEU A 80 -5.93 -7.11 -17.67
CA LEU A 80 -5.73 -8.48 -18.16
C LEU A 80 -4.74 -8.55 -19.33
N PRO A 81 -4.86 -7.73 -20.39
CA PRO A 81 -3.89 -7.72 -21.49
C PRO A 81 -2.46 -7.42 -21.02
N ASN A 82 -2.31 -6.61 -19.96
CA ASN A 82 -1.02 -6.21 -19.40
C ASN A 82 -0.69 -6.93 -18.08
N ALA A 83 -1.29 -8.11 -17.83
CA ALA A 83 -1.20 -8.77 -16.52
C ALA A 83 0.24 -9.04 -16.07
N THR A 84 1.16 -9.33 -16.99
CA THR A 84 2.58 -9.50 -16.68
C THR A 84 3.21 -8.21 -16.15
N ALA A 85 2.94 -7.06 -16.76
CA ALA A 85 3.46 -5.77 -16.27
C ALA A 85 2.89 -5.44 -14.88
N PHE A 86 1.58 -5.62 -14.68
CA PHE A 86 0.95 -5.46 -13.36
C PHE A 86 1.52 -6.42 -12.32
N SER A 87 1.89 -7.63 -12.71
CA SER A 87 2.52 -8.62 -11.83
C SER A 87 3.84 -8.13 -11.26
N TYR A 88 4.72 -7.60 -12.11
CA TYR A 88 5.98 -6.99 -11.64
C TYR A 88 5.71 -5.75 -10.77
N LEU A 89 4.81 -4.86 -11.21
CA LEU A 89 4.49 -3.64 -10.49
C LEU A 89 3.94 -3.92 -9.08
N VAL A 90 3.05 -4.91 -8.96
CA VAL A 90 2.50 -5.32 -7.67
C VAL A 90 3.58 -5.97 -6.81
N ALA A 91 4.30 -6.97 -7.32
CA ALA A 91 5.27 -7.70 -6.51
C ALA A 91 6.40 -6.78 -5.98
N TRP A 92 6.98 -5.96 -6.85
CA TRP A 92 8.02 -5.02 -6.45
C TRP A 92 7.47 -3.81 -5.70
N GLY A 93 6.28 -3.32 -6.06
CA GLY A 93 5.61 -2.23 -5.36
C GLY A 93 5.36 -2.58 -3.89
N GLU A 94 4.82 -3.76 -3.61
CA GLU A 94 4.60 -4.22 -2.25
C GLU A 94 5.90 -4.34 -1.45
N LEU A 95 6.93 -4.91 -2.06
CA LEU A 95 8.25 -5.04 -1.43
C LEU A 95 8.84 -3.67 -1.09
N LEU A 96 8.81 -2.72 -2.03
CA LEU A 96 9.35 -1.38 -1.84
C LEU A 96 8.55 -0.57 -0.83
N ILE A 97 7.22 -0.68 -0.83
CA ILE A 97 6.35 -0.05 0.17
C ILE A 97 6.72 -0.56 1.56
N GLY A 98 6.86 -1.87 1.73
CA GLY A 98 7.22 -2.46 3.02
C GLY A 98 8.56 -1.95 3.55
N ILE A 99 9.59 -1.96 2.70
CA ILE A 99 10.93 -1.44 3.05
C ILE A 99 10.87 0.04 3.43
N ALA A 100 10.21 0.86 2.59
CA ALA A 100 10.05 2.30 2.81
C ALA A 100 9.34 2.61 4.13
N LEU A 101 8.26 1.89 4.45
CA LEU A 101 7.51 2.08 5.70
C LEU A 101 8.31 1.65 6.94
N ILE A 102 9.04 0.53 6.89
CA ILE A 102 9.84 0.09 8.04
C ILE A 102 10.95 1.10 8.34
N ILE A 103 11.74 1.44 7.32
CA ILE A 103 12.85 2.40 7.44
C ILE A 103 12.33 3.82 7.73
N GLY A 104 11.11 4.12 7.30
CA GLY A 104 10.54 5.46 7.31
C GLY A 104 11.23 6.36 6.30
N PHE A 105 11.42 5.87 5.07
CA PHE A 105 11.98 6.62 3.93
C PHE A 105 10.90 6.76 2.85
N LEU A 106 10.60 8.00 2.45
CA LEU A 106 9.46 8.37 1.59
C LEU A 106 8.12 7.85 2.15
N THR A 107 7.93 7.92 3.47
CA THR A 107 6.77 7.34 4.18
C THR A 107 5.44 7.80 3.59
N THR A 108 5.29 9.10 3.31
CA THR A 108 4.03 9.62 2.72
C THR A 108 3.75 9.02 1.34
N ILE A 109 4.77 8.87 0.50
CA ILE A 109 4.61 8.25 -0.83
C ILE A 109 4.29 6.77 -0.68
N ALA A 110 5.00 6.06 0.19
CA ALA A 110 4.75 4.64 0.45
C ALA A 110 3.33 4.41 0.99
N LEU A 111 2.84 5.26 1.89
CA LEU A 111 1.46 5.19 2.39
C LEU A 111 0.43 5.48 1.30
N LEU A 112 0.67 6.45 0.41
CA LEU A 112 -0.23 6.71 -0.72
C LEU A 112 -0.28 5.54 -1.70
N LEU A 113 0.85 4.90 -1.98
CA LEU A 113 0.91 3.70 -2.81
C LEU A 113 0.23 2.50 -2.12
N ALA A 114 0.39 2.36 -0.81
CA ALA A 114 -0.30 1.34 -0.01
C ALA A 114 -1.82 1.52 -0.06
N VAL A 115 -2.30 2.76 0.09
CA VAL A 115 -3.72 3.12 -0.09
C VAL A 115 -4.18 2.77 -1.51
N PHE A 116 -3.43 3.18 -2.53
CA PHE A 116 -3.77 2.92 -3.93
C PHE A 116 -3.90 1.43 -4.24
N LEU A 117 -2.94 0.60 -3.84
CA LEU A 117 -2.99 -0.84 -4.06
C LEU A 117 -4.15 -1.50 -3.31
N ASN A 118 -4.38 -1.14 -2.04
CA ASN A 118 -5.52 -1.65 -1.27
C ASN A 118 -6.87 -1.29 -1.90
N LEU A 119 -7.01 -0.06 -2.40
CA LEU A 119 -8.22 0.36 -3.11
C LEU A 119 -8.43 -0.49 -4.37
N ASN A 120 -7.38 -0.76 -5.15
CA ASN A 120 -7.48 -1.63 -6.33
C ASN A 120 -7.89 -3.07 -5.95
N TYR A 121 -7.40 -3.61 -4.83
CA TYR A 121 -7.81 -4.93 -4.35
C TYR A 121 -9.27 -4.96 -3.88
N LEU A 122 -9.73 -3.90 -3.20
CA LEU A 122 -11.12 -3.75 -2.79
C LEU A 122 -12.04 -3.61 -4.00
N LEU A 123 -11.65 -2.81 -5.00
CA LEU A 123 -12.40 -2.66 -6.26
C LEU A 123 -12.46 -3.97 -7.06
N ALA A 124 -11.46 -4.85 -6.92
CA ALA A 124 -11.47 -6.20 -7.47
C ALA A 124 -12.34 -7.20 -6.66
N GLY A 125 -13.02 -6.73 -5.61
CA GLY A 125 -13.91 -7.55 -4.78
C GLY A 125 -13.19 -8.40 -3.74
N THR A 126 -12.02 -7.94 -3.27
CA THR A 126 -11.21 -8.64 -2.25
C THR A 126 -11.20 -7.84 -0.95
N VAL A 127 -11.96 -8.32 0.03
CA VAL A 127 -12.06 -7.67 1.35
C VAL A 127 -10.89 -8.13 2.24
N SER A 128 -10.83 -9.38 2.72
CA SER A 128 -9.69 -9.89 3.53
C SER A 128 -9.10 -8.85 4.51
N THR A 129 -7.77 -8.70 4.61
CA THR A 129 -7.08 -7.72 5.47
C THR A 129 -7.07 -6.30 4.89
N ASN A 130 -7.43 -6.12 3.61
CA ASN A 130 -7.26 -4.86 2.88
C ASN A 130 -7.95 -3.63 3.51
N PRO A 131 -9.19 -3.70 4.05
CA PRO A 131 -9.80 -2.56 4.73
C PRO A 131 -9.02 -2.12 5.97
N MET A 132 -8.40 -3.07 6.68
CA MET A 132 -7.63 -2.78 7.87
C MET A 132 -6.31 -2.08 7.50
N ASP A 133 -5.62 -2.57 6.47
CA ASP A 133 -4.40 -1.94 5.97
C ASP A 133 -4.66 -0.55 5.40
N LEU A 134 -5.80 -0.37 4.73
CA LEU A 134 -6.27 0.94 4.26
C LEU A 134 -6.53 1.89 5.44
N LEU A 135 -7.16 1.41 6.52
CA LEU A 135 -7.39 2.18 7.74
C LEU A 135 -6.07 2.61 8.39
N TRP A 136 -5.11 1.69 8.54
CA TRP A 136 -3.79 2.00 9.07
C TRP A 136 -3.06 3.02 8.22
N ALA A 137 -3.09 2.85 6.90
CA ALA A 137 -2.45 3.78 5.98
C ALA A 137 -3.08 5.18 6.07
N ALA A 138 -4.42 5.27 6.13
CA ALA A 138 -5.14 6.54 6.29
C ALA A 138 -4.84 7.23 7.63
N LEU A 139 -4.79 6.49 8.72
CA LEU A 139 -4.44 7.02 10.05
C LEU A 139 -3.01 7.54 10.08
N LEU A 140 -2.06 6.83 9.47
CA LEU A 140 -0.67 7.26 9.37
C LEU A 140 -0.49 8.50 8.48
N LEU A 141 -1.25 8.60 7.37
CA LEU A 141 -1.30 9.81 6.55
C LEU A 141 -1.86 11.00 7.34
N TRP A 142 -2.94 10.79 8.10
CA TRP A 142 -3.53 11.80 8.97
C TRP A 142 -2.58 12.24 10.10
N ALA A 143 -1.82 11.31 10.68
CA ALA A 143 -0.80 11.58 11.68
C ALA A 143 0.36 12.45 11.14
N GLY A 144 0.57 12.44 9.82
CA GLY A 144 1.50 13.32 9.12
C GLY A 144 2.93 13.21 9.67
N SER A 145 3.53 14.34 10.05
CA SER A 145 4.91 14.38 10.55
C SER A 145 5.18 13.60 11.82
N ALA A 146 4.14 13.24 12.59
CA ALA A 146 4.30 12.39 13.75
C ALA A 146 4.60 10.93 13.38
N ALA A 147 4.11 10.46 12.22
CA ALA A 147 4.26 9.07 11.78
C ALA A 147 5.66 8.72 11.27
N TYR A 148 6.37 9.70 10.68
CA TYR A 148 7.72 9.52 10.17
C TYR A 148 8.79 10.18 11.06
N TYR A 149 8.43 10.57 12.28
CA TYR A 149 9.35 11.23 13.20
C TYR A 149 10.57 10.37 13.55
N TRP A 150 10.34 9.08 13.79
CA TRP A 150 11.38 8.06 13.99
C TRP A 150 11.63 7.30 12.69
N GLY A 151 11.97 8.04 11.63
CA GLY A 151 12.27 7.50 10.30
C GLY A 151 13.36 8.32 9.61
N VAL A 152 13.91 7.76 8.54
CA VAL A 152 14.92 8.44 7.70
C VAL A 152 14.38 9.75 7.10
N ASP A 153 13.08 9.87 6.88
CA ASP A 153 12.40 11.08 6.41
C ASP A 153 12.68 12.31 7.27
N ARG A 154 12.98 12.12 8.55
CA ARG A 154 13.39 13.23 9.44
C ARG A 154 14.66 13.94 8.97
N ILE A 155 15.54 13.23 8.27
CA ILE A 155 16.80 13.77 7.75
C ILE A 155 16.51 14.71 6.55
N PHE A 156 15.55 14.32 5.70
CA PHE A 156 15.23 15.02 4.45
C PHE A 156 14.12 16.06 4.57
N ILE A 157 13.28 15.95 5.59
CA ILE A 157 12.29 16.95 5.94
C ILE A 157 12.89 17.77 7.07
N PRO A 158 13.70 18.81 6.79
CA PRO A 158 14.04 19.78 7.81
C PRO A 158 12.71 20.32 8.28
N ARG A 159 12.37 20.03 9.56
CA ARG A 159 11.23 20.59 10.27
C ARG A 159 11.06 22.01 9.77
N TRP A 160 9.83 22.40 9.44
CA TRP A 160 9.39 23.78 9.36
C TRP A 160 9.70 24.51 10.69
N LYS A 161 10.98 24.78 10.92
CA LYS A 161 11.56 25.41 12.11
C LYS A 161 11.58 26.92 11.94
N LYS A 162 10.68 27.49 11.13
CA LYS A 162 10.61 28.94 10.92
C LYS A 162 9.22 29.60 10.84
N PHE A 163 8.09 28.88 10.85
CA PHE A 163 6.79 29.56 10.74
C PHE A 163 5.98 29.73 12.03
N ARG A 164 6.42 29.19 13.17
CA ARG A 164 5.69 29.30 14.47
C ARG A 164 6.51 29.77 15.67
N LEU A 165 7.71 30.32 15.45
CA LEU A 165 8.48 31.02 16.48
C LEU A 165 8.48 32.55 16.34
N ASN A 166 7.75 33.12 15.35
CA ASN A 166 7.54 34.57 15.22
C ASN A 166 6.16 35.04 15.71
N LYS A 167 5.53 34.26 16.59
CA LYS A 167 4.36 34.71 17.39
C LYS A 167 4.61 34.45 18.88
N ALA A 168 5.83 34.78 19.31
CA ALA A 168 6.12 35.10 20.71
C ALA A 168 6.11 36.63 20.82
#